data_AF-A0A965D9V8-F1
#
_entry.id   AF-A0A965D9V8-F1
#
_cell.length_a   1.000
_cell.length_b   1.000
_cell.length_c   1.000
_cell.angle_alpha   90.00
_cell.angle_beta   90.00
_cell.angle_gamma   90.00
#
_symmetry.space_group_name_H-M   'P 1'
#
loop_
_entity.id
_entity.type
_entity.pdbx_description
1 polymer ?
#
loop_
_entity_poly.entity_id
_entity_poly.type
_entity_poly.pdbx_seq_one_letter_code
_entity_poly.pdbx_strand_id
1 'polypeptide(L)' 'MNTKAPNCWQCRFFAVSWDPSKPYACQLMGFKTKVLPSIEVLRADGDRCRGFMQKEMQPARAALPNVKESSPERGWRV' A
#
# COMPACT_ATOMS: atom_id res chain seq x y z
N MET A 1 19.44 -13.85 -5.85
CA MET A 1 19.32 -12.51 -5.24
C MET A 1 18.01 -11.93 -5.73
N ASN A 2 17.04 -11.65 -4.85
CA ASN A 2 15.61 -11.40 -5.13
C ASN A 2 15.30 -10.83 -6.55
N THR A 3 15.15 -11.71 -7.54
CA THR A 3 15.11 -11.41 -8.98
C THR A 3 13.75 -10.88 -9.43
N LYS A 4 12.93 -10.36 -8.52
CA LYS A 4 11.56 -9.97 -8.81
C LYS A 4 11.52 -8.49 -9.19
N ALA A 5 10.89 -8.18 -10.33
CA ALA A 5 10.67 -6.79 -10.73
C ALA A 5 9.86 -6.05 -9.64
N PRO A 6 10.24 -4.82 -9.24
CA PRO A 6 9.53 -4.06 -8.21
C PRO A 6 8.12 -3.73 -8.69
N ASN A 7 7.11 -4.22 -7.97
CA ASN A 7 5.71 -4.03 -8.34
C ASN A 7 5.13 -2.79 -7.64
N CYS A 8 4.97 -1.68 -8.37
CA CYS A 8 4.45 -0.42 -7.82
C CYS A 8 3.13 -0.57 -7.05
N TRP A 9 2.25 -1.48 -7.46
CA TRP A 9 0.97 -1.73 -6.78
C TRP A 9 1.15 -2.24 -5.33
N GLN A 10 2.27 -2.92 -5.07
CA GLN A 10 2.64 -3.39 -3.74
C GLN A 10 3.54 -2.40 -3.00
N CYS A 11 3.86 -1.24 -3.59
CA CYS A 11 4.72 -0.24 -2.94
C CYS A 11 3.91 0.62 -1.96
N ARG A 12 4.47 0.94 -0.80
CA ARG A 12 3.87 1.86 0.18
C ARG A 12 3.76 3.30 -0.34
N PHE A 13 4.69 3.73 -1.19
CA PHE A 13 4.77 5.11 -1.69
C PHE A 13 4.00 5.35 -3.00
N PHE A 14 3.40 4.31 -3.54
CA PHE A 14 2.60 4.43 -4.76
C PHE A 14 1.25 5.06 -4.43
N ALA A 15 0.93 6.16 -5.09
CA ALA A 15 -0.33 6.87 -4.95
C ALA A 15 -0.97 7.11 -6.32
N VAL A 16 -2.30 7.12 -6.35
CA VAL A 16 -3.06 7.53 -7.52
C VAL A 16 -3.41 9.02 -7.34
N SER A 17 -3.06 9.83 -8.33
CA SER A 17 -3.34 11.27 -8.34
C SER A 17 -4.67 11.55 -9.05
N TRP A 18 -5.28 12.69 -8.71
CA TRP A 18 -6.50 13.19 -9.34
C TRP A 18 -6.28 13.87 -10.70
N ASP A 19 -5.02 14.05 -11.11
CA ASP A 19 -4.69 14.67 -12.39
C ASP A 19 -4.90 13.66 -13.55
N PRO A 20 -5.83 13.91 -14.48
CA PRO A 20 -6.09 13.01 -15.60
C PRO A 20 -4.89 12.85 -16.54
N SER A 21 -4.01 13.86 -16.59
CA SER A 21 -2.79 13.78 -17.39
C SER A 21 -1.70 12.95 -16.73
N LYS A 22 -1.74 12.74 -15.40
CA LYS A 22 -0.70 12.03 -14.65
C LYS A 22 -1.33 11.29 -13.45
N PRO A 23 -2.04 10.17 -13.71
CA PRO A 23 -2.79 9.45 -12.68
C PRO A 23 -1.90 8.73 -11.67
N TYR A 24 -0.61 8.50 -11.95
CA TYR A 24 0.28 7.79 -11.04
C TYR A 24 1.29 8.74 -10.41
N ALA A 25 1.52 8.56 -9.11
CA ALA A 25 2.47 9.34 -8.34
C ALA A 25 3.36 8.46 -7.48
N CYS A 26 4.63 8.85 -7.36
CA CYS A 26 5.58 8.25 -6.42
C CYS A 26 5.85 9.26 -5.30
N GLN A 27 5.38 8.97 -4.09
CA GLN A 27 5.56 9.86 -2.94
C GLN A 27 7.00 9.91 -2.43
N LEU A 28 7.78 8.85 -2.65
CA LEU A 28 9.19 8.80 -2.24
C LEU A 28 10.04 9.80 -3.04
N MET A 29 9.81 9.83 -4.36
CA MET A 29 10.58 10.67 -5.29
C MET A 29 9.88 12.01 -5.60
N GLY A 30 8.61 12.17 -5.23
CA GLY A 30 7.86 13.42 -5.39
C GLY A 30 7.37 13.74 -6.79
N PHE A 31 7.33 12.78 -7.72
CA PHE A 31 6.90 13.01 -9.10
C PHE A 31 5.57 12.31 -9.46
N LYS A 32 4.92 12.82 -10.51
CA LYS A 32 3.72 12.25 -11.13
C LYS A 32 4.02 11.86 -12.58
N THR A 33 3.41 10.77 -13.06
CA THR A 33 3.62 10.23 -14.41
C THR A 33 2.34 9.60 -14.98
N LYS A 34 2.33 9.43 -16.31
CA LYS A 34 1.30 8.72 -17.07
C LYS A 34 1.44 7.20 -16.97
N VAL A 35 2.67 6.72 -16.84
CA VAL A 35 2.99 5.30 -16.75
C VAL A 35 3.30 4.90 -15.31
N LEU A 36 3.53 3.62 -15.04
CA LEU A 36 3.91 3.20 -13.69
C LEU A 36 5.24 3.88 -13.28
N PRO A 37 5.35 4.38 -12.04
CA PRO A 37 6.55 5.08 -11.61
C PRO A 37 7.81 4.20 -11.62
N SER A 38 7.71 2.88 -11.52
CA SER A 38 8.87 1.98 -11.70
C SER A 38 9.43 2.01 -13.12
N ILE A 39 8.58 2.21 -14.13
CA ILE A 39 9.00 2.33 -15.53
C ILE A 39 9.69 3.66 -15.74
N GLU A 40 9.15 4.73 -15.15
CA GLU A 40 9.76 6.06 -15.21
C GLU A 40 11.14 6.06 -14.54
N VAL A 41 11.27 5.45 -13.36
CA VAL A 41 12.56 5.28 -12.68
C VAL A 41 13.51 4.44 -13.52
N LEU A 42 13.05 3.33 -14.13
CA LEU A 42 13.89 2.53 -15.02
C LEU A 42 14.41 3.33 -16.22
N ARG A 43 13.59 4.24 -16.77
CA ARG A 43 13.99 5.11 -17.88
C ARG A 43 14.96 6.21 -17.46
N ALA A 44 14.78 6.76 -16.26
CA ALA A 44 15.59 7.87 -15.75
C ALA A 44 16.92 7.42 -15.14
N ASP A 45 16.90 6.41 -14.28
CA ASP A 45 18.09 5.87 -13.59
C ASP A 45 18.79 4.76 -14.39
N GLY A 46 18.10 4.11 -15.33
CA GLY A 46 18.59 2.91 -16.02
C GLY A 46 18.48 1.63 -15.18
N ASP A 47 18.18 1.77 -13.89
CA ASP A 47 18.06 0.67 -12.92
C ASP A 47 16.64 0.49 -12.38
N ARG A 48 16.38 -0.68 -11.81
CA ARG A 48 15.12 -0.93 -11.08
C ARG A 48 15.03 -0.01 -9.86
N CYS A 49 13.80 0.39 -9.52
CA CYS A 49 13.52 1.25 -8.36
C CYS A 49 14.12 0.70 -7.06
N ARG A 50 15.19 1.35 -6.58
CA ARG A 50 15.92 0.99 -5.34
C ARG A 50 15.15 1.36 -4.08
N GLY A 51 14.20 2.29 -4.18
CA GLY A 51 13.33 2.74 -3.09
C GLY A 51 12.05 1.93 -2.92
N PHE A 52 11.94 0.75 -3.54
CA PHE A 52 10.74 -0.08 -3.42
C PHE A 52 10.57 -0.60 -1.98
N MET A 53 9.50 -0.16 -1.31
CA MET A 53 9.10 -0.66 0.00
C MET A 53 7.75 -1.36 -0.10
N GLN A 54 7.72 -2.66 0.19
CA GLN A 54 6.50 -3.43 0.15
C GLN A 54 5.51 -2.91 1.20
N LYS A 55 4.25 -2.74 0.81
CA LYS A 55 3.14 -2.47 1.72
C LYS A 55 3.00 -3.66 2.65
N GLU A 56 3.04 -3.41 3.95
CA GLU A 56 2.69 -4.40 4.95
C GLU A 56 1.21 -4.74 4.73
N MET A 57 0.96 -5.85 4.05
CA MET A 57 -0.36 -6.45 4.00
C MET A 57 -0.57 -7.00 5.40
N GLN A 58 -1.13 -6.17 6.29
CA GLN A 58 -1.71 -6.64 7.54
C GLN A 58 -2.53 -7.86 7.16
N PRO A 59 -2.17 -9.08 7.61
CA PRO A 59 -2.94 -10.26 7.28
C PRO A 59 -4.36 -9.95 7.73
N ALA A 60 -5.30 -9.95 6.79
CA ALA A 60 -6.68 -9.61 7.08
C ALA A 60 -7.15 -10.52 8.24
N ARG A 61 -7.24 -9.96 9.44
CA ARG A 61 -7.63 -10.64 10.70
C ARG A 61 -6.76 -11.83 11.14
N ALA A 62 -5.46 -11.62 11.34
CA ALA A 62 -4.76 -12.42 12.35
C ALA A 62 -4.87 -11.72 13.71
N ALA A 63 -5.42 -12.42 14.70
CA ALA A 63 -5.52 -12.06 16.12
C ALA A 63 -6.58 -11.02 16.53
N LEU A 64 -7.86 -11.42 16.51
CA LEU A 64 -8.72 -11.08 17.64
C LEU A 64 -8.50 -12.18 18.70
N PRO A 65 -7.94 -11.90 19.90
CA PRO A 65 -8.08 -12.84 21.00
C PRO A 65 -9.57 -12.92 21.36
N ASN A 66 -10.06 -14.15 21.40
CA ASN A 66 -11.44 -14.53 21.62
C ASN A 66 -11.88 -14.13 23.04
N VAL A 67 -12.38 -12.90 23.23
CA VAL A 67 -12.99 -12.49 24.50
C VAL A 67 -14.44 -12.95 24.53
N LYS A 68 -14.66 -14.12 25.12
CA LYS A 68 -15.96 -14.58 25.59
C LYS A 68 -16.03 -14.19 27.07
N GLU A 69 -16.56 -13.01 27.34
CA GLU A 69 -16.90 -12.59 28.70
C GLU A 69 -18.41 -12.35 28.78
N SER A 70 -19.11 -13.47 28.83
CA SER A 70 -20.12 -13.80 29.82
C SER A 70 -20.84 -12.66 30.57
N SER A 71 -22.17 -12.64 30.42
CA SER A 71 -23.16 -12.38 31.50
C SER A 71 -23.57 -10.93 31.81
N PRO A 72 -24.73 -10.70 32.48
CA PRO A 72 -26.07 -11.00 32.01
C PRO A 72 -27.00 -9.77 32.03
N GLU A 73 -28.04 -9.83 31.19
CA GLU A 73 -29.37 -9.21 31.28
C GLU A 73 -29.57 -8.10 32.34
N ARG A 74 -29.51 -6.84 31.88
CA ARG A 74 -30.14 -5.70 32.56
C ARG A 74 -31.47 -5.40 31.89
N GLY A 75 -32.54 -5.92 32.49
CA GLY A 75 -33.91 -5.59 32.16
C GLY A 75 -34.16 -4.09 32.35
N TRP A 76 -34.68 -3.46 31.30
CA TRP A 76 -35.29 -2.14 31.38
C TRP A 76 -36.60 -2.28 32.14
N ARG A 77 -36.62 -1.75 33.37
CA ARG A 77 -37.83 -1.58 34.18
C ARG A 77 -38.47 -0.25 33.74
N VAL A 78 -39.66 -0.32 33.15
CA VAL A 78 -40.63 0.80 33.03
C VAL A 78 -41.65 0.72 34.13
#